data_AF-A0A522A559-F1
#
_entry.id   AF-A0A522A559-F1
#
_cell.length_a   1.000
_cell.length_b   1.000
_cell.length_c   1.000
_cell.angle_alpha   90.00
_cell.angle_beta   90.00
_cell.angle_gamma   90.00
#
_symmetry.space_group_name_H-M   'P 1'
#
loop_
_entity.id
_entity.type
_entity.pdbx_description
1 polymer ?
#
loop_
_entity_poly.entity_id
_entity_poly.type
_entity_poly.pdbx_seq_one_letter_code
_entity_poly.pdbx_strand_id
1 'polypeptide(L)'
;SAPGAAALIQFMLDVHTTRHGYREVYVPYLVNAQSLFGTGQLPKFAEDLFRLDTDPPWYLIPTAEVPVTNLARDRILPAEQLPLKFVCHSPCFRSEAGSHGRDTRGMIRQHQFEKVELVQLVRPAESAAALETLRRHAETILELLELPYRTVALCGGDLGFAAAKTYDLEVWLPSQQTYREISSCSNFREFQARRLQARWRNPETGKPELLHTLNGSGLAVGRTLVALLENHQQADGSIAVPGALRPYLGGLERIT
;
A
#
# COMPACT_ATOMS: atom_id res chain seq x y z
N SER A 1 -21.80 11.46 12.03
CA SER A 1 -20.53 11.67 11.30
C SER A 1 -20.16 10.34 10.64
N ALA A 2 -19.84 10.32 9.35
CA ALA A 2 -19.55 9.07 8.63
C ALA A 2 -18.43 8.29 9.34
N PRO A 3 -18.70 7.13 9.96
CA PRO A 3 -17.75 6.49 10.88
C PRO A 3 -16.54 5.81 10.21
N GLY A 4 -16.39 5.90 8.89
CA GLY A 4 -15.72 4.85 8.12
C GLY A 4 -14.20 4.86 8.13
N ALA A 5 -13.54 5.99 7.84
CA ALA A 5 -12.12 5.98 7.50
C ALA A 5 -11.21 5.62 8.69
N ALA A 6 -11.40 6.25 9.85
CA ALA A 6 -10.59 5.98 11.03
C ALA A 6 -10.75 4.53 11.53
N ALA A 7 -11.98 4.01 11.52
CA ALA A 7 -12.27 2.63 11.89
C ALA A 7 -11.62 1.64 10.91
N LEU A 8 -11.67 1.90 9.60
CA LEU A 8 -10.99 1.09 8.59
C LEU A 8 -9.47 1.10 8.76
N ILE A 9 -8.87 2.27 9.03
CA ILE A 9 -7.43 2.40 9.28
C ILE A 9 -7.02 1.53 10.47
N GLN A 10 -7.70 1.69 11.62
CA GLN A 10 -7.38 0.94 12.82
C GLN A 10 -7.60 -0.57 12.62
N PHE A 11 -8.70 -0.96 12.00
CA PHE A 11 -8.97 -2.35 11.64
C PHE A 11 -7.85 -2.97 10.78
N MET A 12 -7.40 -2.26 9.74
CA MET A 12 -6.33 -2.73 8.88
C MET A 12 -5.00 -2.86 9.64
N LEU A 13 -4.62 -1.83 10.41
CA LEU A 13 -3.41 -1.85 11.24
C LEU A 13 -3.43 -3.03 12.23
N ASP A 14 -4.52 -3.21 12.95
CA ASP A 14 -4.66 -4.28 13.94
C ASP A 14 -4.57 -5.66 13.28
N VAL A 15 -5.23 -5.88 12.14
CA VAL A 15 -5.13 -7.16 11.42
C VAL A 15 -3.68 -7.42 10.98
N HIS A 16 -3.00 -6.42 10.43
CA HIS A 16 -1.63 -6.61 9.94
C HIS A 16 -0.60 -6.78 11.07
N THR A 17 -0.77 -6.09 12.19
CA THR A 17 0.14 -6.21 13.35
C THR A 17 -0.11 -7.50 14.12
N THR A 18 -1.37 -7.84 14.43
CA THR A 18 -1.72 -8.94 15.32
C THR A 18 -1.76 -10.31 14.63
N ARG A 19 -2.18 -10.38 13.36
CA ARG A 19 -2.35 -11.65 12.63
C ARG A 19 -1.25 -11.90 11.61
N HIS A 20 -0.77 -10.84 10.96
CA HIS A 20 0.18 -10.96 9.87
C HIS A 20 1.63 -10.66 10.30
N GLY A 21 1.88 -10.27 11.56
CA GLY A 21 3.23 -10.09 12.09
C GLY A 21 4.02 -8.92 11.48
N TYR A 22 3.32 -7.86 11.04
CA TYR A 22 3.98 -6.62 10.63
C TYR A 22 4.28 -5.75 11.86
N ARG A 23 5.42 -5.07 11.83
CA ARG A 23 5.73 -4.02 12.81
C ARG A 23 5.16 -2.70 12.32
N GLU A 24 4.33 -2.07 13.12
CA GLU A 24 3.85 -0.72 12.83
C GLU A 24 4.99 0.30 12.90
N VAL A 25 5.01 1.24 11.96
CA VAL A 25 5.96 2.36 11.93
C VAL A 25 5.26 3.68 11.64
N TYR A 26 5.71 4.73 12.32
CA TYR A 26 5.33 6.11 12.03
C TYR A 26 6.48 6.80 11.28
N VAL A 27 6.17 7.44 10.14
CA VAL A 27 7.18 7.95 9.20
C VAL A 27 6.88 9.39 8.77
N PRO A 28 7.90 10.17 8.33
CA PRO A 28 7.69 11.49 7.78
C PRO A 28 6.85 11.46 6.49
N TYR A 29 5.97 12.45 6.33
CA TYR A 29 5.20 12.65 5.09
C TYR A 29 5.92 13.54 4.07
N LEU A 30 7.03 14.15 4.47
CA LEU A 30 7.95 14.88 3.62
C LEU A 30 9.26 14.11 3.49
N VAL A 31 9.72 13.93 2.26
CA VAL A 31 10.95 13.21 1.95
C VAL A 31 11.85 14.02 1.02
N ASN A 32 13.15 13.80 1.12
CA ASN A 32 14.13 14.38 0.21
C ASN A 32 14.14 13.65 -1.15
N ALA A 33 14.73 14.29 -2.18
CA ALA A 33 14.85 13.73 -3.52
C ALA A 33 15.54 12.35 -3.57
N GLN A 34 16.53 12.10 -2.70
CA GLN A 34 17.23 10.82 -2.66
C GLN A 34 16.29 9.66 -2.27
N SER A 35 15.28 9.93 -1.44
CA SER A 35 14.28 8.92 -1.05
C SER A 35 13.45 8.46 -2.23
N LEU A 36 12.97 9.43 -3.01
CA LEU A 36 12.21 9.19 -4.22
C LEU A 36 13.06 8.56 -5.33
N PHE A 37 14.34 8.92 -5.42
CA PHE A 37 15.26 8.26 -6.34
C PHE A 37 15.45 6.79 -5.97
N GLY A 38 15.57 6.50 -4.68
CA GLY A 38 15.72 5.15 -4.13
C GLY A 38 14.58 4.21 -4.48
N THR A 39 13.33 4.67 -4.32
CA THR A 39 12.13 3.87 -4.60
C THR A 39 11.61 3.99 -6.03
N GLY A 40 12.22 4.83 -6.86
CA GLY A 40 12.02 4.86 -8.32
C GLY A 40 11.04 5.91 -8.83
N GLN A 41 10.51 6.77 -7.97
CA GLN A 41 9.68 7.90 -8.38
C GLN A 41 10.50 8.93 -9.17
N LEU A 42 11.71 9.25 -8.71
CA LEU A 42 12.63 10.12 -9.46
C LEU A 42 13.61 9.32 -10.33
N PRO A 43 13.95 9.80 -11.54
CA PRO A 43 13.50 11.08 -12.13
C PRO A 43 12.19 11.01 -12.93
N LYS A 44 11.70 9.81 -13.26
CA LYS A 44 10.67 9.59 -14.30
C LYS A 44 9.29 10.16 -13.95
N PHE A 45 8.89 10.11 -12.68
CA PHE A 45 7.54 10.46 -12.22
C PHE A 45 7.54 11.76 -11.39
N ALA A 46 8.40 12.71 -11.74
CA ALA A 46 8.49 13.98 -11.02
C ALA A 46 7.18 14.78 -11.08
N GLU A 47 6.45 14.68 -12.20
CA GLU A 47 5.17 15.36 -12.41
C GLU A 47 4.04 14.82 -11.54
N ASP A 48 4.14 13.58 -11.07
CA ASP A 48 3.14 12.93 -10.20
C ASP A 48 3.25 13.37 -8.73
N LEU A 49 4.29 14.13 -8.38
CA LEU A 49 4.66 14.47 -7.01
C LEU A 49 4.34 15.94 -6.69
N PHE A 50 3.88 16.19 -5.47
CA PHE A 50 3.89 17.54 -4.91
C PHE A 50 5.28 17.88 -4.38
N ARG A 51 5.97 18.79 -5.07
CA ARG A 51 7.27 19.34 -4.68
C ARG A 51 7.07 20.65 -3.91
N LEU A 52 7.76 20.80 -2.78
CA LEU A 52 7.81 22.04 -2.01
C LEU A 52 8.88 22.96 -2.59
N ASP A 53 8.58 24.26 -2.63
CA ASP A 53 9.50 25.29 -3.11
C ASP A 53 10.56 25.62 -2.04
N THR A 54 11.57 24.76 -1.97
CA THR A 54 12.66 24.79 -0.99
C THR A 54 13.98 24.42 -1.68
N ASP A 55 15.11 24.85 -1.11
CA ASP A 55 16.45 24.49 -1.56
C ASP A 55 17.28 23.90 -0.40
N PRO A 56 17.59 22.58 -0.42
CA PRO A 56 17.18 21.58 -1.42
C PRO A 56 15.68 21.23 -1.34
N PRO A 57 15.07 20.69 -2.43
CA PRO A 57 13.63 20.44 -2.47
C PRO A 57 13.19 19.27 -1.61
N TRP A 58 12.07 19.47 -0.91
CA TRP A 58 11.29 18.43 -0.24
C TRP A 58 10.05 18.05 -1.04
N TYR A 59 9.54 16.85 -0.82
CA TYR A 59 8.40 16.30 -1.55
C TYR A 59 7.42 15.64 -0.59
N LEU A 60 6.13 15.83 -0.81
CA LEU A 60 5.11 15.02 -0.14
C LEU A 60 5.15 13.58 -0.68
N ILE A 61 4.94 12.61 0.21
CA ILE A 61 4.99 11.19 -0.17
C ILE A 61 3.76 10.79 -1.00
N PRO A 62 3.93 10.09 -2.14
CA PRO A 62 2.82 9.53 -2.91
C PRO A 62 2.30 8.20 -2.33
N THR A 63 3.05 7.64 -1.37
CA THR A 63 2.78 6.40 -0.64
C THR A 63 3.77 6.25 0.52
N ALA A 64 3.36 5.61 1.63
CA ALA A 64 4.24 5.25 2.74
C ALA A 64 5.38 4.29 2.33
N GLU A 65 5.25 3.59 1.19
CA GLU A 65 6.35 2.80 0.60
C GLU A 65 7.66 3.60 0.53
N VAL A 66 7.57 4.87 0.11
CA VAL A 66 8.76 5.71 -0.10
C VAL A 66 9.59 5.79 1.19
N PRO A 67 9.08 6.37 2.30
CA PRO A 67 9.86 6.45 3.53
C PRO A 67 10.12 5.09 4.18
N VAL A 68 9.18 4.13 4.13
CA VAL A 68 9.32 2.85 4.83
C VAL A 68 10.41 1.97 4.19
N THR A 69 10.44 1.84 2.87
CA THR A 69 11.52 1.09 2.19
C THR A 69 12.88 1.75 2.40
N ASN A 70 12.91 3.09 2.50
CA ASN A 70 14.11 3.86 2.77
C ASN A 70 14.68 3.67 4.18
N LEU A 71 13.96 3.03 5.12
CA LEU A 71 14.52 2.63 6.42
C LEU A 71 15.71 1.66 6.27
N ALA A 72 15.82 0.98 5.13
CA ALA A 72 16.92 0.08 4.79
C ALA A 72 18.07 0.75 4.01
N ARG A 73 17.96 2.04 3.67
CA ARG A 73 18.98 2.75 2.88
C ARG A 73 20.34 2.72 3.59
N ASP A 74 21.39 2.40 2.84
CA ASP A 74 22.78 2.36 3.28
C ASP A 74 23.03 1.39 4.44
N ARG A 75 22.14 0.42 4.66
CA ARG A 75 22.27 -0.60 5.72
C ARG A 75 22.69 -1.95 5.17
N ILE A 76 23.41 -2.68 6.02
CA ILE A 76 23.65 -4.12 5.85
C ILE A 76 22.97 -4.84 7.01
N LEU A 77 21.82 -5.45 6.73
CA LEU A 77 21.00 -6.15 7.71
C LEU A 77 21.57 -7.54 8.03
N PRO A 78 21.63 -7.96 9.31
CA PRO A 78 21.91 -9.35 9.66
C PRO A 78 20.86 -10.31 9.08
N ALA A 79 21.27 -11.53 8.72
CA ALA A 79 20.38 -12.50 8.07
C ALA A 79 19.19 -12.88 8.96
N GLU A 80 19.41 -12.99 10.26
CA GLU A 80 18.44 -13.32 11.30
C GLU A 80 17.36 -12.25 11.51
N GLN A 81 17.56 -11.04 11.00
CA GLN A 81 16.53 -9.98 11.04
C GLN A 81 15.56 -10.07 9.85
N LEU A 82 15.88 -10.85 8.81
CA LEU A 82 15.02 -11.01 7.65
C LEU A 82 14.09 -12.23 7.80
N PRO A 83 12.81 -12.12 7.38
CA PRO A 83 12.20 -10.96 6.72
C PRO A 83 11.83 -9.84 7.69
N LEU A 84 12.07 -8.58 7.28
CA LEU A 84 11.50 -7.42 7.96
C LEU A 84 10.16 -7.08 7.32
N LYS A 85 9.13 -6.91 8.15
CA LYS A 85 7.76 -6.62 7.72
C LYS A 85 7.27 -5.36 8.42
N PHE A 86 6.94 -4.32 7.65
CA PHE A 86 6.43 -3.06 8.16
C PHE A 86 5.02 -2.78 7.68
N VAL A 87 4.18 -2.25 8.57
CA VAL A 87 2.88 -1.66 8.23
C VAL A 87 2.89 -0.19 8.60
N CYS A 88 2.34 0.67 7.75
CA CYS A 88 2.28 2.09 7.99
C CYS A 88 1.00 2.69 7.43
N HIS A 89 0.25 3.38 8.28
CA HIS A 89 -0.81 4.27 7.83
C HIS A 89 -0.22 5.65 7.51
N SER A 90 -0.53 6.21 6.33
CA SER A 90 -0.21 7.61 6.04
C SER A 90 -1.20 8.25 5.06
N PRO A 91 -1.35 9.59 5.11
CA PRO A 91 -1.85 10.32 3.96
C PRO A 91 -0.86 10.15 2.79
N CYS A 92 -1.41 10.08 1.58
CA CYS A 92 -0.69 9.93 0.33
C CYS A 92 -1.08 11.08 -0.60
N PHE A 93 -0.09 11.68 -1.26
CA PHE A 93 -0.27 12.89 -2.07
C PHE A 93 0.16 12.65 -3.52
N ARG A 94 -0.76 12.82 -4.48
CA ARG A 94 -0.50 12.64 -5.92
C ARG A 94 -1.07 13.81 -6.72
N SER A 95 -0.29 14.35 -7.65
CA SER A 95 -0.76 15.45 -8.50
C SER A 95 -1.86 15.01 -9.47
N GLU A 96 -1.96 13.70 -9.76
CA GLU A 96 -2.89 13.15 -10.76
C GLU A 96 -2.73 13.83 -12.14
N ALA A 97 -1.49 14.20 -12.49
CA ALA A 97 -1.16 14.79 -13.78
C ALA A 97 -1.61 13.86 -14.93
N GLY A 98 -2.28 14.44 -15.94
CA GLY A 98 -2.77 13.69 -17.10
C GLY A 98 -4.13 12.97 -16.92
N SER A 99 -4.80 13.08 -15.76
CA SER A 99 -6.11 12.43 -15.54
C SER A 99 -7.33 13.33 -15.77
N HIS A 100 -7.19 14.43 -16.53
CA HIS A 100 -8.27 15.41 -16.75
C HIS A 100 -9.57 14.73 -17.21
N GLY A 101 -10.61 14.78 -16.37
CA GLY A 101 -11.95 14.25 -16.65
C GLY A 101 -12.19 12.76 -16.40
N ARG A 102 -11.19 11.97 -15.96
CA ARG A 102 -11.38 10.56 -15.57
C ARG A 102 -11.55 10.43 -14.04
N ASP A 103 -12.63 9.79 -13.61
CA ASP A 103 -12.94 9.46 -12.21
C ASP A 103 -12.94 10.67 -11.24
N THR A 104 -13.25 11.87 -11.74
CA THR A 104 -13.20 13.13 -10.95
C THR A 104 -14.38 13.30 -9.97
N ARG A 105 -15.42 12.46 -10.06
CA ARG A 105 -16.58 12.49 -9.15
C ARG A 105 -16.42 11.40 -8.08
N GLY A 106 -16.38 11.81 -6.81
CA GLY A 106 -16.35 10.90 -5.66
C GLY A 106 -14.98 10.77 -5.00
N MET A 107 -14.69 9.60 -4.39
CA MET A 107 -13.49 9.34 -3.58
C MET A 107 -12.50 8.36 -4.24
N ILE A 108 -12.67 8.05 -5.54
CA ILE A 108 -11.83 7.07 -6.24
C ILE A 108 -10.46 7.65 -6.62
N ARG A 109 -10.44 8.91 -7.06
CA ARG A 109 -9.23 9.64 -7.47
C ARG A 109 -9.20 11.01 -6.79
N GLN A 110 -8.24 11.20 -5.90
CA GLN A 110 -8.08 12.41 -5.10
C GLN A 110 -6.60 12.79 -5.00
N HIS A 111 -6.30 14.08 -4.85
CA HIS A 111 -4.93 14.54 -4.63
C HIS A 111 -4.36 14.10 -3.29
N GLN A 112 -5.21 13.94 -2.28
CA GLN A 112 -4.87 13.36 -0.99
C GLN A 112 -5.82 12.20 -0.69
N PHE A 113 -5.26 11.07 -0.24
CA PHE A 113 -6.02 9.92 0.23
C PHE A 113 -5.25 9.16 1.31
N GLU A 114 -5.95 8.45 2.18
CA GLU A 114 -5.34 7.63 3.23
C GLU A 114 -5.06 6.21 2.73
N LYS A 115 -3.92 5.64 3.13
CA LYS A 115 -3.55 4.26 2.80
C LYS A 115 -2.85 3.58 3.97
N VAL A 116 -3.17 2.30 4.19
CA VAL A 116 -2.36 1.39 5.01
C VAL A 116 -1.44 0.62 4.08
N GLU A 117 -0.14 0.86 4.20
CA GLU A 117 0.89 0.27 3.35
C GLU A 117 1.60 -0.88 4.05
N LEU A 118 1.85 -1.96 3.32
CA LEU A 118 2.67 -3.08 3.73
C LEU A 118 3.99 -3.04 2.97
N VAL A 119 5.11 -3.17 3.67
CA VAL A 119 6.45 -3.28 3.06
C VAL A 119 7.16 -4.50 3.62
N GLN A 120 7.78 -5.29 2.76
CA GLN A 120 8.62 -6.41 3.16
C GLN A 120 10.02 -6.27 2.57
N LEU A 121 11.03 -6.52 3.41
CA LEU A 121 12.43 -6.65 3.02
C LEU A 121 12.82 -8.09 3.29
N VAL A 122 13.24 -8.80 2.24
CA VAL A 122 13.39 -10.26 2.29
C VAL A 122 14.67 -10.72 1.61
N ARG A 123 15.10 -11.95 1.90
CA ARG A 123 16.21 -12.56 1.18
C ARG A 123 15.80 -12.82 -0.27
N PRO A 124 16.71 -12.74 -1.25
CA PRO A 124 16.36 -12.91 -2.66
C PRO A 124 15.57 -14.18 -2.98
N ALA A 125 15.96 -15.32 -2.39
CA ALA A 125 15.32 -16.62 -2.61
C ALA A 125 13.86 -16.69 -2.10
N GLU A 126 13.47 -15.81 -1.17
CA GLU A 126 12.16 -15.83 -0.53
C GLU A 126 11.16 -14.88 -1.21
N SER A 127 11.61 -14.01 -2.12
CA SER A 127 10.79 -12.89 -2.59
C SER A 127 9.56 -13.30 -3.39
N ALA A 128 9.60 -14.41 -4.12
CA ALA A 128 8.42 -14.91 -4.83
C ALA A 128 7.33 -15.38 -3.85
N ALA A 129 7.71 -16.11 -2.81
CA ALA A 129 6.78 -16.56 -1.76
C ALA A 129 6.28 -15.39 -0.89
N ALA A 130 7.15 -14.40 -0.65
CA ALA A 130 6.80 -13.16 0.04
C ALA A 130 5.71 -12.38 -0.71
N LEU A 131 5.75 -12.35 -2.05
CA LEU A 131 4.72 -11.69 -2.86
C LEU A 131 3.36 -12.36 -2.72
N GLU A 132 3.30 -13.70 -2.77
CA GLU A 132 2.05 -14.42 -2.57
C GLU A 132 1.47 -14.18 -1.16
N THR A 133 2.34 -14.18 -0.16
CA THR A 133 1.97 -13.87 1.23
C THR A 133 1.45 -12.44 1.37
N LEU A 134 2.14 -11.47 0.76
CA LEU A 134 1.76 -10.06 0.75
C LEU A 134 0.39 -9.82 0.10
N ARG A 135 0.16 -10.43 -1.07
CA ARG A 135 -1.13 -10.42 -1.76
C ARG A 135 -2.23 -11.01 -0.87
N ARG A 136 -2.02 -12.19 -0.30
CA ARG A 136 -3.00 -12.83 0.60
C ARG A 136 -3.34 -11.95 1.81
N HIS A 137 -2.37 -11.26 2.40
CA HIS A 137 -2.64 -10.35 3.51
C HIS A 137 -3.58 -9.19 3.13
N ALA A 138 -3.45 -8.64 1.92
CA ALA A 138 -4.36 -7.61 1.42
C ALA A 138 -5.75 -8.19 1.10
N GLU A 139 -5.81 -9.40 0.52
CA GLU A 139 -7.06 -10.13 0.25
C GLU A 139 -7.84 -10.44 1.54
N THR A 140 -7.15 -10.80 2.63
CA THR A 140 -7.79 -11.03 3.94
C THR A 140 -8.56 -9.81 4.45
N ILE A 141 -8.10 -8.59 4.18
CA ILE A 141 -8.84 -7.38 4.55
C ILE A 141 -10.18 -7.30 3.79
N LEU A 142 -10.18 -7.59 2.48
CA LEU A 142 -11.39 -7.62 1.67
C LEU A 142 -12.36 -8.72 2.11
N GLU A 143 -11.83 -9.91 2.41
CA GLU A 143 -12.61 -11.06 2.88
C GLU A 143 -13.28 -10.78 4.24
N LEU A 144 -12.55 -10.18 5.19
CA LEU A 144 -13.09 -9.81 6.50
C LEU A 144 -14.13 -8.67 6.43
N LEU A 145 -14.03 -7.81 5.43
CA LEU A 145 -15.01 -6.76 5.15
C LEU A 145 -16.15 -7.23 4.24
N GLU A 146 -16.16 -8.52 3.87
CA GLU A 146 -17.18 -9.14 3.03
C GLU A 146 -17.33 -8.42 1.66
N LEU A 147 -16.21 -7.99 1.09
CA LEU A 147 -16.18 -7.26 -0.19
C LEU A 147 -15.83 -8.20 -1.35
N PRO A 148 -16.69 -8.34 -2.38
CA PRO A 148 -16.37 -9.12 -3.57
C PRO A 148 -15.19 -8.50 -4.33
N TYR A 149 -14.21 -9.32 -4.69
CA TYR A 149 -13.02 -8.86 -5.40
C TYR A 149 -12.51 -9.90 -6.40
N ARG A 150 -11.63 -9.47 -7.29
CA ARG A 150 -10.81 -10.34 -8.13
C ARG A 150 -9.35 -9.95 -8.03
N THR A 151 -8.49 -10.91 -8.39
CA THR A 151 -7.04 -10.74 -8.40
C THR A 151 -6.55 -10.82 -9.84
N VAL A 152 -5.79 -9.81 -10.27
CA VAL A 152 -5.26 -9.68 -11.63
C VAL A 152 -3.74 -9.68 -11.58
N ALA A 153 -3.10 -10.63 -12.29
CA ALA A 153 -1.66 -10.55 -12.53
C ALA A 153 -1.43 -9.58 -13.71
N LEU A 154 -0.68 -8.51 -13.49
CA LEU A 154 -0.46 -7.49 -14.52
C LEU A 154 0.41 -8.01 -15.66
N CYS A 155 0.07 -7.62 -16.89
CA CYS A 155 0.88 -7.90 -18.07
C CYS A 155 2.08 -6.95 -18.15
N GLY A 156 3.10 -7.30 -18.95
CA GLY A 156 4.33 -6.49 -19.03
C GLY A 156 4.11 -5.02 -19.42
N GLY A 157 3.08 -4.71 -20.20
CA GLY A 157 2.74 -3.34 -20.59
C GLY A 157 2.12 -2.49 -19.48
N ASP A 158 1.54 -3.11 -18.46
CA ASP A 158 0.85 -2.46 -17.35
C ASP A 158 1.69 -2.46 -16.06
N LEU A 159 2.88 -3.07 -16.06
CA LEU A 159 3.75 -3.07 -14.89
C LEU A 159 4.29 -1.66 -14.61
N GLY A 160 4.26 -1.29 -13.32
CA GLY A 160 4.95 -0.10 -12.84
C GLY A 160 6.45 -0.18 -13.08
N PHE A 161 7.09 0.97 -13.32
CA PHE A 161 8.50 1.07 -13.75
C PHE A 161 9.50 0.26 -12.92
N ALA A 162 9.30 0.17 -11.60
CA ALA A 162 10.21 -0.51 -10.69
C ALA A 162 9.85 -2.00 -10.48
N ALA A 163 8.64 -2.43 -10.81
CA ALA A 163 8.11 -3.73 -10.42
C ALA A 163 8.57 -4.82 -11.40
N ALA A 164 8.98 -5.97 -10.86
CA ALA A 164 9.26 -7.18 -11.64
C ALA A 164 8.01 -8.07 -11.81
N LYS A 165 7.08 -8.01 -10.85
CA LYS A 165 5.78 -8.70 -10.88
C LYS A 165 4.81 -7.97 -9.96
N THR A 166 3.57 -7.80 -10.40
CA THR A 166 2.51 -7.12 -9.66
C THR A 166 1.20 -7.89 -9.74
N TYR A 167 0.49 -7.91 -8.62
CA TYR A 167 -0.89 -8.32 -8.52
C TYR A 167 -1.75 -7.13 -8.12
N ASP A 168 -2.77 -6.82 -8.91
CA ASP A 168 -3.80 -5.89 -8.51
C ASP A 168 -4.98 -6.65 -7.92
N LEU A 169 -5.47 -6.16 -6.79
CA LEU A 169 -6.77 -6.54 -6.25
C LEU A 169 -7.77 -5.50 -6.70
N GLU A 170 -8.84 -5.95 -7.31
CA GLU A 170 -9.91 -5.08 -7.79
C GLU A 170 -11.21 -5.45 -7.08
N VAL A 171 -11.84 -4.47 -6.45
CA VAL A 171 -13.09 -4.62 -5.70
C VAL A 171 -14.29 -4.30 -6.58
N TRP A 172 -15.39 -5.03 -6.42
CA TRP A 172 -16.63 -4.77 -7.13
C TRP A 172 -17.27 -3.46 -6.66
N LEU A 173 -17.65 -2.59 -7.60
CA LEU A 173 -18.45 -1.39 -7.33
C LEU A 173 -19.83 -1.51 -8.01
N PRO A 174 -20.90 -1.80 -7.24
CA PRO A 174 -22.27 -1.95 -7.76
C PRO A 174 -22.73 -0.80 -8.65
N SER A 175 -22.45 0.46 -8.28
CA SER A 175 -22.89 1.63 -9.04
C SER A 175 -22.23 1.74 -10.43
N GLN A 176 -21.04 1.16 -10.58
CA GLN A 176 -20.26 1.19 -11.81
C GLN A 176 -20.32 -0.12 -12.59
N GLN A 177 -20.94 -1.16 -12.01
CA GLN A 177 -21.04 -2.51 -12.58
C GLN A 177 -19.70 -3.06 -13.07
N THR A 178 -18.62 -2.78 -12.33
CA THR A 178 -17.27 -3.20 -12.68
C THR A 178 -16.38 -3.35 -11.46
N TYR A 179 -15.24 -4.01 -11.66
CA TYR A 179 -14.17 -4.09 -10.67
C TYR A 179 -13.23 -2.88 -10.80
N ARG A 180 -12.82 -2.31 -9.66
CA ARG A 180 -11.85 -1.20 -9.57
C ARG A 180 -10.72 -1.56 -8.64
N GLU A 181 -9.49 -1.24 -9.06
CA GLU A 181 -8.28 -1.43 -8.25
C GLU A 181 -8.45 -0.82 -6.84
N ILE A 182 -8.15 -1.61 -5.81
CA ILE A 182 -8.15 -1.20 -4.40
C ILE A 182 -6.80 -1.47 -3.72
N SER A 183 -6.00 -2.38 -4.30
CA SER A 183 -4.63 -2.65 -3.90
C SER A 183 -3.78 -3.06 -5.09
N SER A 184 -2.49 -2.74 -5.01
CA SER A 184 -1.47 -3.23 -5.92
C SER A 184 -0.32 -3.77 -5.07
N CYS A 185 0.04 -5.05 -5.26
CA CYS A 185 1.06 -5.77 -4.52
C CYS A 185 2.21 -6.14 -5.47
N SER A 186 3.41 -5.63 -5.20
CA SER A 186 4.53 -5.69 -6.12
C SER A 186 5.80 -6.28 -5.49
N ASN A 187 6.54 -7.03 -6.30
CA ASN A 187 7.90 -7.46 -6.02
C ASN A 187 8.87 -6.70 -6.92
N PHE A 188 9.78 -5.94 -6.32
CA PHE A 188 10.75 -5.11 -7.04
C PHE A 188 12.09 -5.81 -7.26
N ARG A 189 12.22 -7.04 -6.74
CA ARG A 189 13.49 -7.75 -6.60
C ARG A 189 14.54 -6.81 -6.01
N GLU A 190 15.72 -6.72 -6.60
CA GLU A 190 16.80 -5.86 -6.14
C GLU A 190 16.76 -4.42 -6.70
N PHE A 191 15.74 -4.02 -7.47
CA PHE A 191 15.70 -2.71 -8.14
C PHE A 191 15.86 -1.54 -7.16
N GLN A 192 15.00 -1.48 -6.14
CA GLN A 192 15.06 -0.44 -5.12
C GLN A 192 16.28 -0.62 -4.22
N ALA A 193 16.57 -1.87 -3.83
CA ALA A 193 17.72 -2.19 -2.97
C ALA A 193 19.05 -1.71 -3.57
N ARG A 194 19.22 -1.83 -4.89
CA ARG A 194 20.40 -1.35 -5.63
C ARG A 194 20.55 0.17 -5.55
N ARG A 195 19.45 0.92 -5.72
CA ARG A 195 19.42 2.38 -5.62
C ARG A 195 19.64 2.87 -4.19
N LEU A 196 19.16 2.08 -3.21
CA LEU A 196 19.24 2.39 -1.78
C LEU A 196 20.51 1.87 -1.10
N GLN A 197 21.33 1.07 -1.80
CA GLN A 197 22.42 0.29 -1.18
C GLN A 197 21.96 -0.57 0.01
N ALA A 198 20.71 -1.00 -0.01
CA ALA A 198 20.10 -1.86 1.01
C ALA A 198 20.55 -3.30 0.83
N ARG A 199 21.28 -3.82 1.81
CA ARG A 199 21.96 -5.11 1.73
C ARG A 199 21.65 -5.96 2.95
N TRP A 200 21.94 -7.24 2.84
CA TRP A 200 21.93 -8.19 3.94
C TRP A 200 23.25 -8.95 3.98
N ARG A 201 23.60 -9.49 5.16
CA ARG A 201 24.78 -10.33 5.34
C ARG A 201 24.41 -11.77 4.98
N ASN A 202 24.85 -12.27 3.83
CA ASN A 202 24.59 -13.67 3.48
C ASN A 202 25.49 -14.59 4.34
N PRO A 203 24.93 -15.50 5.15
CA PRO A 203 25.71 -16.36 6.03
C PRO A 203 26.49 -17.44 5.26
N GLU A 204 26.03 -17.82 4.05
CA GLU A 204 26.70 -18.81 3.22
C GLU A 204 27.95 -18.24 2.55
N THR A 205 27.88 -16.99 2.08
CA THR A 205 28.99 -16.34 1.36
C THR A 205 29.84 -15.42 2.24
N GLY A 206 29.32 -15.02 3.41
CA GLY A 206 29.89 -14.00 4.30
C GLY A 206 29.83 -12.56 3.75
N LYS A 207 29.34 -12.37 2.52
CA LYS A 207 29.38 -11.08 1.82
C LYS A 207 28.08 -10.29 2.01
N PRO A 208 28.14 -8.94 1.96
CA PRO A 208 26.94 -8.14 1.81
C PRO A 208 26.35 -8.33 0.41
N GLU A 209 25.09 -8.70 0.34
CA GLU A 209 24.35 -8.90 -0.92
C GLU A 209 23.08 -8.04 -0.91
N LEU A 210 22.55 -7.68 -2.08
CA LEU A 210 21.31 -6.91 -2.16
C LEU A 210 20.14 -7.75 -1.65
N LEU A 211 19.28 -7.15 -0.82
CA LEU A 211 18.00 -7.75 -0.44
C LEU A 211 16.95 -7.52 -1.54
N HIS A 212 15.81 -8.20 -1.45
CA HIS A 212 14.64 -7.89 -2.26
C HIS A 212 13.65 -7.05 -1.48
N THR A 213 12.99 -6.11 -2.16
CA THR A 213 11.92 -5.27 -1.58
C THR A 213 10.58 -5.63 -2.20
N LEU A 214 9.53 -5.55 -1.39
CA LEU A 214 8.15 -5.71 -1.80
C LEU A 214 7.28 -4.68 -1.10
N ASN A 215 6.18 -4.29 -1.75
CA ASN A 215 5.13 -3.50 -1.11
C ASN A 215 3.74 -3.94 -1.57
N GLY A 216 2.73 -3.57 -0.79
CA GLY A 216 1.34 -3.75 -1.18
C GLY A 216 0.42 -2.88 -0.35
N SER A 217 -0.62 -2.35 -0.98
CA SER A 217 -1.68 -1.66 -0.25
C SER A 217 -2.47 -2.67 0.58
N GLY A 218 -2.71 -2.41 1.87
CA GLY A 218 -3.54 -3.24 2.75
C GLY A 218 -4.61 -2.46 3.51
N LEU A 219 -5.35 -1.50 2.96
CA LEU A 219 -5.65 -1.17 1.55
C LEU A 219 -5.62 0.37 1.36
N ALA A 220 -5.99 0.85 0.17
CA ALA A 220 -6.38 2.26 0.00
C ALA A 220 -7.71 2.53 0.73
N VAL A 221 -7.67 3.32 1.80
CA VAL A 221 -8.79 3.47 2.76
C VAL A 221 -10.00 4.13 2.09
N GLY A 222 -9.78 5.20 1.31
CA GLY A 222 -10.85 5.90 0.60
C GLY A 222 -11.61 5.01 -0.37
N ARG A 223 -10.90 4.22 -1.17
CA ARG A 223 -11.51 3.24 -2.10
C ARG A 223 -12.25 2.13 -1.34
N THR A 224 -11.69 1.68 -0.20
CA THR A 224 -12.34 0.70 0.67
C THR A 224 -13.64 1.24 1.25
N LEU A 225 -13.68 2.50 1.66
CA LEU A 225 -14.89 3.15 2.15
C LEU A 225 -15.97 3.20 1.08
N VAL A 226 -15.63 3.56 -0.16
CA VAL A 226 -16.60 3.54 -1.28
C VAL A 226 -17.15 2.13 -1.49
N ALA A 227 -16.27 1.12 -1.56
CA ALA A 227 -16.69 -0.26 -1.75
C ALA A 227 -17.60 -0.75 -0.60
N LEU A 228 -17.29 -0.39 0.65
CA LEU A 228 -18.10 -0.73 1.81
C LEU A 228 -19.50 -0.10 1.73
N LEU A 229 -19.57 1.20 1.42
CA LEU A 229 -20.86 1.90 1.29
C LEU A 229 -21.71 1.31 0.17
N GLU A 230 -21.13 1.00 -0.99
CA GLU A 230 -21.91 0.51 -2.12
C GLU A 230 -22.35 -0.95 -1.98
N ASN A 231 -21.48 -1.83 -1.47
CA ASN A 231 -21.77 -3.27 -1.37
C ASN A 231 -22.67 -3.62 -0.18
N HIS A 232 -22.69 -2.78 0.87
CA HIS A 232 -23.47 -3.05 2.09
C HIS A 232 -24.73 -2.18 2.22
N GLN A 233 -25.10 -1.43 1.17
CA GLN A 233 -26.32 -0.63 1.16
C GLN A 233 -27.58 -1.50 1.26
N GLN A 234 -28.58 -0.99 1.98
CA GLN A 234 -29.88 -1.62 2.17
C GLN A 234 -30.97 -0.85 1.40
N ALA A 235 -32.14 -1.47 1.22
CA ALA A 235 -33.24 -0.87 0.48
C ALA A 235 -33.76 0.46 1.08
N ASP A 236 -33.56 0.68 2.37
CA ASP A 236 -33.92 1.92 3.08
C ASP A 236 -32.82 2.99 3.05
N GLY A 237 -31.71 2.74 2.34
CA GLY A 237 -30.55 3.64 2.24
C GLY A 237 -29.56 3.52 3.39
N SER A 238 -29.83 2.70 4.40
CA SER A 238 -28.88 2.41 5.47
C SER A 238 -27.75 1.50 4.99
N ILE A 239 -26.61 1.50 5.69
CA ILE A 239 -25.44 0.67 5.35
C ILE A 239 -25.21 -0.36 6.45
N ALA A 240 -25.24 -1.64 6.11
CA ALA A 240 -24.89 -2.71 7.05
C ALA A 240 -23.38 -2.66 7.39
N VAL A 241 -23.03 -2.89 8.64
CA VAL A 241 -21.63 -2.91 9.09
C VAL A 241 -21.12 -4.35 9.15
N PRO A 242 -20.06 -4.70 8.38
CA PRO A 242 -19.43 -6.02 8.42
C PRO A 242 -19.01 -6.40 9.83
N GLY A 243 -19.14 -7.68 10.18
CA GLY A 243 -18.90 -8.16 11.55
C GLY A 243 -17.52 -7.78 12.09
N ALA A 244 -16.49 -7.82 11.24
CA ALA A 244 -15.12 -7.48 11.60
C ALA A 244 -14.91 -6.00 11.96
N LEU A 245 -15.75 -5.09 11.46
CA LEU A 245 -15.62 -3.64 11.67
C LEU A 245 -16.41 -3.14 12.88
N ARG A 246 -17.43 -3.88 13.34
CA ARG A 246 -18.29 -3.48 14.47
C ARG A 246 -17.52 -3.12 15.75
N PRO A 247 -16.46 -3.84 16.16
CA PRO A 247 -15.69 -3.48 17.37
C PRO A 247 -15.07 -2.08 17.30
N TYR A 248 -14.67 -1.63 16.09
CA TYR A 248 -14.09 -0.30 15.85
C TYR A 248 -15.15 0.80 15.76
N LEU A 249 -16.42 0.42 15.69
CA LEU A 249 -17.58 1.31 15.59
C LEU A 249 -18.48 1.23 16.84
N GLY A 250 -17.94 0.78 17.98
CA GLY A 250 -18.69 0.71 19.23
C GLY A 250 -19.83 -0.30 19.20
N GLY A 251 -19.72 -1.36 18.40
CA GLY A 251 -20.76 -2.38 18.23
C GLY A 251 -21.87 -1.99 17.26
N LEU A 252 -21.74 -0.87 16.54
CA LEU A 252 -22.72 -0.43 15.57
C LEU A 252 -22.91 -1.49 14.46
N GLU A 253 -24.15 -1.92 14.26
CA GLU A 253 -24.49 -2.91 13.22
C GLU A 253 -24.89 -2.26 11.89
N ARG A 254 -25.27 -0.97 11.92
CA ARG A 254 -25.80 -0.26 10.76
C ARG A 254 -25.58 1.25 10.84
N ILE A 255 -25.26 1.89 9.72
CA ILE A 255 -25.16 3.34 9.57
C ILE A 255 -26.46 3.84 8.91
N THR A 256 -27.08 4.87 9.48
CA THR A 256 -28.30 5.53 8.97
C THR A 256 -28.04 6.96 8.57
#